data_AF-A0A7C7YYH5-F1
#
_entry.id   AF-A0A7C7YYH5-F1
#
_cell.length_a   1.000
_cell.length_b   1.000
_cell.length_c   1.000
_cell.angle_alpha   90.00
_cell.angle_beta   90.00
_cell.angle_gamma   90.00
#
_symmetry.space_group_name_H-M   'P 1'
#
loop_
_entity.id
_entity.type
_entity.pdbx_description
1 polymer ?
#
loop_
_entity_poly.entity_id
_entity_poly.type
_entity_poly.pdbx_seq_one_letter_code
_entity_poly.pdbx_strand_id
1 'polypeptide(L)'
;MTTPHQAALATDDQATEHITPHLAPDSTLSPEKWSLEVLPHDATDLSPVSNAIGGIYVSMIPGETVEPVIEALKRIRAQGKTSVPHIAARNLESDKALRSVLIACATLDVHCVLLIGGGATQVSGPYAEVMDLLETGLLADYGISHINIAGHPEGNPDDPDPEQSLIAKLNWADTHGMHSRILT
;
A
#
# COMPACT_ATOMS: atom_id res chain seq x y z
N MET A 1 36.24 24.37 65.51
CA MET A 1 37.26 23.78 64.62
C MET A 1 36.55 23.09 63.46
N THR A 2 36.75 23.63 62.26
CA THR A 2 36.73 22.97 60.94
C THR A 2 35.54 22.10 60.53
N THR A 3 34.69 22.63 59.65
CA THR A 3 34.17 21.87 58.50
C THR A 3 35.35 21.56 57.55
N PRO A 4 35.32 20.47 56.75
CA PRO A 4 34.70 20.60 55.43
C PRO A 4 34.01 19.33 54.86
N HIS A 5 32.95 19.59 54.08
CA HIS A 5 32.75 19.16 52.68
C HIS A 5 32.85 17.66 52.29
N GLN A 6 31.73 17.08 51.82
CA GLN A 6 31.66 16.51 50.47
C GLN A 6 30.20 16.36 49.98
N ALA A 7 29.99 16.69 48.70
CA ALA A 7 28.75 16.63 47.96
C ALA A 7 28.68 15.39 47.04
N ALA A 8 27.47 14.92 46.72
CA ALA A 8 27.00 14.37 45.43
C ALA A 8 25.60 13.75 45.64
N LEU A 9 24.52 14.33 45.12
CA LEU A 9 23.92 14.12 43.79
C LEU A 9 23.40 12.68 43.54
N ALA A 10 22.08 12.52 43.60
CA ALA A 10 21.28 11.57 42.81
C ALA A 10 19.81 12.04 42.86
N THR A 11 19.43 12.89 41.91
CA THR A 11 18.53 12.62 40.76
C THR A 11 17.05 12.74 41.13
N ASP A 12 16.53 13.88 40.69
CA ASP A 12 15.14 14.28 40.55
C ASP A 12 14.43 13.30 39.60
N ASP A 13 13.42 12.58 40.09
CA ASP A 13 12.58 11.67 39.31
C ASP A 13 11.56 12.51 38.53
N GLN A 14 12.03 13.08 37.42
CA GLN A 14 11.14 13.70 36.44
C GLN A 14 10.43 12.57 35.69
N ALA A 15 9.19 12.31 36.11
CA ALA A 15 8.26 11.47 35.37
C ALA A 15 8.09 12.05 33.96
N THR A 16 8.76 11.43 32.99
CA THR A 16 8.55 11.70 31.58
C THR A 16 7.15 11.22 31.22
N GLU A 17 6.19 12.13 31.14
CA GLU A 17 4.92 11.88 30.46
C GLU A 17 5.25 11.51 29.01
N HIS A 18 5.18 10.22 28.71
CA HIS A 18 5.16 9.73 27.34
C HIS A 18 3.88 10.26 26.69
N ILE A 19 3.99 11.38 26.00
CA ILE A 19 2.99 11.83 25.04
C ILE A 19 3.07 10.86 23.86
N THR A 20 2.36 9.74 23.95
CA THR A 20 2.00 8.96 22.78
C THR A 20 1.16 9.86 21.87
N PRO A 21 1.56 10.12 20.61
CA PRO A 21 0.62 10.69 19.67
C PRO A 21 -0.48 9.64 19.49
N HIS A 22 -1.65 9.90 20.09
CA HIS A 22 -2.87 9.21 19.72
C HIS A 22 -3.21 9.67 18.31
N LEU A 23 -2.63 9.01 17.32
CA LEU A 23 -3.16 9.06 15.97
C LEU A 23 -4.52 8.38 16.06
N ALA A 24 -5.58 9.18 16.13
CA ALA A 24 -6.91 8.67 15.86
C ALA A 24 -6.84 7.91 14.54
N PRO A 25 -7.40 6.68 14.44
CA PRO A 25 -7.41 5.98 13.16
C PRO A 25 -8.11 6.91 12.17
N ASP A 26 -7.37 7.35 11.14
CA ASP A 26 -7.98 8.05 10.03
C ASP A 26 -8.90 7.05 9.34
N SER A 27 -10.19 7.20 9.61
CA SER A 27 -11.26 6.30 9.18
C SER A 27 -11.63 6.54 7.72
N THR A 28 -10.65 6.64 6.82
CA THR A 28 -10.87 6.94 5.40
C THR A 28 -11.22 5.71 4.57
N LEU A 29 -11.25 4.52 5.16
CA LEU A 29 -11.89 3.36 4.56
C LEU A 29 -13.01 2.87 5.48
N SER A 30 -14.19 3.46 5.31
CA SER A 30 -15.41 2.75 5.69
C SER A 30 -15.44 1.41 4.92
N PRO A 31 -15.95 0.32 5.50
CA PRO A 31 -16.17 -0.91 4.75
C PRO A 31 -17.33 -0.67 3.78
N GLU A 32 -17.08 0.12 2.75
CA GLU A 32 -18.03 0.25 1.65
C GLU A 32 -18.21 -1.13 1.05
N LYS A 33 -19.47 -1.51 0.92
CA LYS A 33 -19.86 -2.86 0.52
C LYS A 33 -19.41 -3.21 -0.90
N TRP A 34 -19.04 -2.22 -1.70
CA TRP A 34 -18.81 -2.37 -3.12
C TRP A 34 -17.58 -1.59 -3.58
N SER A 35 -16.84 -2.20 -4.49
CA SER A 35 -15.76 -1.60 -5.24
C SER A 35 -16.00 -1.81 -6.74
N LEU A 36 -15.28 -1.07 -7.57
CA LEU A 36 -15.30 -1.19 -9.03
C LEU A 36 -13.86 -1.37 -9.52
N GLU A 37 -13.62 -2.26 -10.47
CA GLU A 37 -12.33 -2.33 -11.18
C GLU A 37 -12.50 -1.77 -12.60
N VAL A 38 -11.50 -1.01 -13.07
CA VAL A 38 -11.47 -0.41 -14.40
C VAL A 38 -10.08 -0.55 -15.02
N LEU A 39 -10.05 -0.61 -16.35
CA LEU A 39 -8.81 -0.41 -17.09
C LEU A 39 -8.46 1.08 -17.10
N PRO A 40 -7.16 1.45 -17.20
CA PRO A 40 -6.75 2.85 -17.17
C PRO A 40 -7.44 3.74 -18.21
N HIS A 41 -7.73 3.21 -19.41
CA HIS A 41 -8.40 3.95 -20.47
C HIS A 41 -9.91 4.13 -20.25
N ASP A 42 -10.53 3.30 -19.39
CA ASP A 42 -11.96 3.38 -19.08
C ASP A 42 -12.28 4.38 -17.97
N ALA A 43 -11.27 4.81 -17.21
CA ALA A 43 -11.39 5.79 -16.12
C ALA A 43 -11.54 7.25 -16.61
N THR A 44 -12.38 7.47 -17.63
CA THR A 44 -12.58 8.79 -18.27
C THR A 44 -13.76 9.55 -17.69
N ASP A 45 -14.96 8.96 -17.69
CA ASP A 45 -16.17 9.52 -17.09
C ASP A 45 -16.73 8.57 -16.03
N LEU A 46 -16.63 8.99 -14.78
CA LEU A 46 -17.10 8.27 -13.60
C LEU A 46 -18.30 8.97 -12.97
N SER A 47 -18.92 9.93 -13.64
CA SER A 47 -20.16 10.56 -13.20
C SER A 47 -21.33 9.56 -12.99
N PRO A 48 -21.43 8.44 -13.74
CA PRO A 48 -22.45 7.42 -13.46
C PRO A 48 -22.12 6.54 -12.23
N VAL A 49 -20.86 6.57 -11.75
CA VAL A 49 -20.42 5.73 -10.62
C VAL A 49 -21.00 6.30 -9.33
N SER A 50 -21.78 5.49 -8.63
CA SER A 50 -22.38 5.84 -7.34
C SER A 50 -21.34 6.27 -6.30
N ASN A 51 -21.71 7.12 -5.36
CA ASN A 51 -20.88 7.44 -4.19
C ASN A 51 -20.84 6.30 -3.15
N ALA A 52 -21.59 5.22 -3.35
CA ALA A 52 -21.52 4.00 -2.54
C ALA A 52 -20.42 3.01 -3.00
N ILE A 53 -19.62 3.39 -4.01
CA ILE A 53 -18.43 2.66 -4.44
C ILE A 53 -17.24 3.27 -3.71
N GLY A 54 -16.66 2.53 -2.77
CA GLY A 54 -15.64 3.06 -1.87
C GLY A 54 -14.22 3.03 -2.41
N GLY A 55 -14.01 2.28 -3.50
CA GLY A 55 -12.72 2.20 -4.16
C GLY A 55 -12.86 1.81 -5.62
N ILE A 56 -12.15 2.54 -6.48
CA ILE A 56 -12.01 2.26 -7.90
C ILE A 56 -10.61 1.70 -8.13
N TYR A 57 -10.54 0.41 -8.39
CA TYR A 57 -9.32 -0.33 -8.66
C TYR A 57 -8.88 -0.08 -10.10
N VAL A 58 -7.60 0.21 -10.28
CA VAL A 58 -7.03 0.53 -11.60
C VAL A 58 -6.01 -0.54 -11.97
N SER A 59 -6.33 -1.34 -12.98
CA SER A 59 -5.51 -2.47 -13.39
C SER A 59 -4.20 -2.02 -14.05
N MET A 60 -3.08 -2.65 -13.70
CA MET A 60 -1.79 -2.49 -14.36
C MET A 60 -1.66 -3.57 -15.46
N ILE A 61 -1.69 -3.14 -16.72
CA ILE A 61 -1.75 -4.05 -17.86
C ILE A 61 -0.35 -4.56 -18.22
N PRO A 62 -0.15 -5.88 -18.40
CA PRO A 62 1.12 -6.43 -18.85
C PRO A 62 1.60 -5.81 -20.17
N GLY A 63 2.86 -5.38 -20.19
CA GLY A 63 3.49 -4.78 -21.36
C GLY A 63 3.21 -3.28 -21.55
N GLU A 64 2.42 -2.65 -20.67
CA GLU A 64 2.28 -1.20 -20.62
C GLU A 64 3.20 -0.60 -19.56
N THR A 65 3.59 0.67 -19.77
CA THR A 65 4.31 1.44 -18.77
C THR A 65 3.36 1.87 -17.63
N VAL A 66 3.87 2.50 -16.57
CA VAL A 66 3.04 2.87 -15.40
C VAL A 66 2.21 4.14 -15.61
N GLU A 67 2.51 4.92 -16.64
CA GLU A 67 1.89 6.21 -16.92
C GLU A 67 0.37 6.14 -17.12
N PRO A 68 -0.22 5.18 -17.86
CA PRO A 68 -1.67 5.05 -17.97
C PRO A 68 -2.36 4.90 -16.61
N VAL A 69 -1.78 4.09 -15.71
CA VAL A 69 -2.29 3.92 -14.34
C VAL A 69 -2.26 5.26 -13.61
N ILE A 70 -1.12 5.96 -13.62
CA ILE A 70 -0.96 7.28 -12.95
C ILE A 70 -1.99 8.29 -13.48
N GLU A 71 -2.19 8.35 -14.80
CA GLU A 71 -3.18 9.25 -15.40
C GLU A 71 -4.62 8.88 -15.01
N ALA A 72 -4.95 7.59 -14.91
CA ALA A 72 -6.24 7.14 -14.40
C ALA A 72 -6.44 7.54 -12.93
N LEU A 73 -5.43 7.39 -12.06
CA LEU A 73 -5.51 7.85 -10.66
C LEU A 73 -5.83 9.35 -10.58
N LYS A 74 -5.18 10.17 -11.40
CA LYS A 74 -5.44 11.62 -11.47
C LYS A 74 -6.88 11.91 -11.90
N ARG A 75 -7.39 11.23 -12.93
CA ARG A 75 -8.77 11.41 -13.40
C ARG A 75 -9.81 11.00 -12.36
N ILE A 76 -9.59 9.87 -11.68
CA ILE A 76 -10.46 9.40 -10.60
C ILE A 76 -10.48 10.43 -9.46
N ARG A 77 -9.31 10.91 -9.03
CA ARG A 77 -9.20 11.90 -7.95
C ARG A 77 -9.86 13.23 -8.32
N ALA A 78 -9.68 13.70 -9.57
CA ALA A 78 -10.29 14.93 -10.07
C ALA A 78 -11.83 14.86 -10.08
N GLN A 79 -12.41 13.66 -10.14
CA GLN A 79 -13.85 13.42 -10.06
C GLN A 79 -14.33 13.17 -8.61
N GLY A 80 -13.48 13.37 -7.61
CA GLY A 80 -13.83 13.23 -6.20
C GLY A 80 -14.02 11.78 -5.75
N LYS A 81 -13.45 10.81 -6.47
CA LYS A 81 -13.54 9.38 -6.17
C LYS A 81 -12.23 8.86 -5.58
N THR A 82 -12.30 7.74 -4.85
CA THR A 82 -11.15 7.05 -4.27
C THR A 82 -10.59 6.04 -5.25
N SER A 83 -9.30 6.13 -5.56
CA SER A 83 -8.60 5.16 -6.42
C SER A 83 -7.76 4.18 -5.60
N VAL A 84 -7.58 2.97 -6.12
CA VAL A 84 -6.72 1.92 -5.58
C VAL A 84 -5.91 1.33 -6.73
N PRO A 85 -4.66 1.75 -6.97
CA PRO A 85 -3.88 1.19 -8.07
C PRO A 85 -3.52 -0.27 -7.82
N HIS A 86 -3.51 -1.05 -8.89
CA HIS A 86 -2.79 -2.32 -8.91
C HIS A 86 -1.29 -2.03 -9.07
N ILE A 87 -0.48 -2.72 -8.29
CA ILE A 87 0.96 -2.79 -8.48
C ILE A 87 1.28 -4.26 -8.79
N ALA A 88 1.54 -4.53 -10.07
CA ALA A 88 1.87 -5.85 -10.56
C ALA A 88 3.39 -6.03 -10.58
N ALA A 89 3.92 -6.85 -9.66
CA ALA A 89 5.36 -7.03 -9.47
C ALA A 89 6.10 -7.32 -10.78
N ARG A 90 5.67 -8.37 -11.51
CA ARG A 90 6.32 -8.79 -12.77
C ARG A 90 6.22 -7.77 -13.91
N ASN A 91 5.30 -6.81 -13.82
CA ASN A 91 5.12 -5.78 -14.85
C ASN A 91 6.02 -4.56 -14.63
N LEU A 92 6.57 -4.37 -13.43
CA LEU A 92 7.40 -3.22 -13.12
C LEU A 92 8.80 -3.37 -13.73
N GLU A 93 9.13 -2.47 -14.65
CA GLU A 93 10.40 -2.50 -15.38
C GLU A 93 11.62 -2.10 -14.53
N SER A 94 11.40 -1.39 -13.40
CA SER A 94 12.48 -0.90 -12.54
C SER A 94 11.96 -0.33 -11.21
N ASP A 95 12.87 -0.08 -10.26
CA ASP A 95 12.62 0.72 -9.06
C ASP A 95 12.05 2.11 -9.39
N LYS A 96 12.48 2.70 -10.50
CA LYS A 96 11.98 4.00 -10.95
C LYS A 96 10.48 3.90 -11.29
N ALA A 97 10.05 2.82 -11.94
CA ALA A 97 8.65 2.60 -12.26
C ALA A 97 7.80 2.47 -10.99
N LEU A 98 8.27 1.70 -10.00
CA LEU A 98 7.61 1.58 -8.69
C LEU A 98 7.49 2.95 -8.01
N ARG A 99 8.61 3.68 -7.89
CA ARG A 99 8.63 5.01 -7.28
C ARG A 99 7.71 6.01 -7.99
N SER A 100 7.61 5.97 -9.32
CA SER A 100 6.69 6.84 -10.06
C SER A 100 5.24 6.63 -9.64
N VAL A 101 4.81 5.37 -9.49
CA VAL A 101 3.44 5.05 -9.02
C VAL A 101 3.26 5.52 -7.57
N LEU A 102 4.23 5.25 -6.69
CA LEU A 102 4.15 5.63 -5.27
C LEU A 102 4.17 7.15 -5.04
N ILE A 103 4.98 7.89 -5.82
CA ILE A 103 4.96 9.37 -5.82
C ILE A 103 3.57 9.88 -6.25
N ALA A 104 2.98 9.27 -7.28
CA ALA A 104 1.64 9.65 -7.71
C ALA A 104 0.60 9.35 -6.62
N CYS A 105 0.69 8.21 -5.94
CA CYS A 105 -0.17 7.86 -4.81
C CYS A 105 -0.07 8.91 -3.70
N ALA A 106 1.16 9.22 -3.25
CA ALA A 106 1.40 10.23 -2.22
C ALA A 106 0.87 11.61 -2.62
N THR A 107 1.04 12.01 -3.88
CA THR A 107 0.57 13.31 -4.40
C THR A 107 -0.97 13.38 -4.47
N LEU A 108 -1.63 12.23 -4.68
CA LEU A 108 -3.07 12.14 -4.85
C LEU A 108 -3.81 11.71 -3.58
N ASP A 109 -3.09 11.55 -2.46
CA ASP A 109 -3.63 11.14 -1.16
C ASP A 109 -4.20 9.70 -1.20
N VAL A 110 -3.51 8.80 -1.92
CA VAL A 110 -3.85 7.38 -2.01
C VAL A 110 -3.02 6.60 -1.00
N HIS A 111 -3.70 6.00 -0.02
CA HIS A 111 -3.07 5.23 1.07
C HIS A 111 -3.27 3.71 0.93
N CYS A 112 -3.99 3.26 -0.10
CA CYS A 112 -4.33 1.87 -0.33
C CYS A 112 -3.96 1.43 -1.74
N VAL A 113 -3.31 0.26 -1.86
CA VAL A 113 -2.93 -0.34 -3.15
C VAL A 113 -3.32 -1.82 -3.18
N LEU A 114 -3.52 -2.39 -4.37
CA LEU A 114 -3.58 -3.83 -4.57
C LEU A 114 -2.23 -4.34 -5.07
N LEU A 115 -1.60 -5.24 -4.32
CA LEU A 115 -0.37 -5.90 -4.72
C LEU A 115 -0.69 -7.26 -5.36
N ILE A 116 -0.19 -7.46 -6.58
CA ILE A 116 -0.34 -8.71 -7.33
C ILE A 116 0.98 -9.12 -7.96
N GLY A 117 1.16 -10.42 -8.22
CA GLY A 117 2.33 -10.90 -8.97
C GLY A 117 2.33 -10.38 -10.42
N GLY A 118 1.15 -10.12 -11.00
CA GLY A 118 0.98 -9.80 -12.42
C GLY A 118 0.91 -11.09 -13.27
N GLY A 119 0.16 -11.08 -14.37
CA GLY A 119 -0.03 -12.27 -15.22
C GLY A 119 1.05 -12.49 -16.29
N ALA A 120 2.10 -11.66 -16.30
CA ALA A 120 3.18 -11.78 -17.28
C ALA A 120 4.06 -13.00 -16.98
N THR A 121 4.35 -13.80 -18.01
CA THR A 121 5.26 -14.95 -17.89
C THR A 121 6.71 -14.52 -17.70
N GLN A 122 7.10 -13.39 -18.29
CA GLN A 122 8.42 -12.80 -18.14
C GLN A 122 8.38 -11.70 -17.09
N VAL A 123 9.38 -11.69 -16.21
CA VAL A 123 9.61 -10.59 -15.26
C VAL A 123 10.26 -9.44 -16.02
N SER A 124 9.61 -8.27 -16.07
CA SER A 124 10.10 -7.10 -16.80
C SER A 124 11.25 -6.37 -16.11
N GLY A 125 11.41 -6.55 -14.80
CA GLY A 125 12.38 -5.83 -13.99
C GLY A 125 12.81 -6.60 -12.74
N PRO A 126 13.06 -5.93 -11.61
CA PRO A 126 13.68 -6.56 -10.45
C PRO A 126 12.72 -7.34 -9.54
N TYR A 127 11.41 -7.27 -9.78
CA TYR A 127 10.39 -7.83 -8.88
C TYR A 127 9.68 -9.02 -9.55
N ALA A 128 9.96 -10.24 -9.09
CA ALA A 128 9.32 -11.46 -9.56
C ALA A 128 7.98 -11.72 -8.85
N GLU A 129 7.83 -11.25 -7.62
CA GLU A 129 6.66 -11.52 -6.79
C GLU A 129 6.31 -10.35 -5.85
N VAL A 130 5.16 -10.47 -5.16
CA VAL A 130 4.68 -9.42 -4.25
C VAL A 130 5.61 -9.23 -3.05
N MET A 131 6.27 -10.29 -2.57
CA MET A 131 7.21 -10.18 -1.46
C MET A 131 8.38 -9.25 -1.80
N ASP A 132 8.88 -9.28 -3.04
CA ASP A 132 9.94 -8.37 -3.47
C ASP A 132 9.53 -6.90 -3.33
N LEU A 133 8.25 -6.57 -3.58
CA LEU A 133 7.73 -5.21 -3.42
C LEU A 133 7.63 -4.80 -1.96
N LEU A 134 7.15 -5.70 -1.10
CA LEU A 134 7.02 -5.47 0.33
C LEU A 134 8.39 -5.22 0.97
N GLU A 135 9.36 -6.08 0.68
CA GLU A 135 10.72 -6.02 1.23
C GLU A 135 11.50 -4.76 0.84
N THR A 136 11.06 -4.02 -0.19
CA THR A 136 11.65 -2.71 -0.50
C THR A 136 11.48 -1.67 0.62
N GLY A 137 10.45 -1.80 1.45
CA GLY A 137 10.04 -0.79 2.44
C GLY A 137 9.42 0.48 1.83
N LEU A 138 9.42 0.62 0.50
CA LEU A 138 9.02 1.86 -0.17
C LEU A 138 7.54 2.18 -0.01
N LEU A 139 6.68 1.17 0.11
CA LEU A 139 5.24 1.40 0.28
C LEU A 139 4.97 2.33 1.48
N ALA A 140 5.55 2.03 2.63
CA ALA A 140 5.41 2.83 3.84
C ALA A 140 6.09 4.21 3.71
N ASP A 141 7.28 4.27 3.08
CA ASP A 141 8.01 5.52 2.85
C ASP A 141 7.19 6.55 2.04
N TYR A 142 6.32 6.07 1.15
CA TYR A 142 5.42 6.90 0.34
C TYR A 142 3.99 7.00 0.90
N GLY A 143 3.78 6.60 2.16
CA GLY A 143 2.51 6.81 2.87
C GLY A 143 1.43 5.78 2.57
N ILE A 144 1.74 4.66 1.93
CA ILE A 144 0.81 3.53 1.83
C ILE A 144 0.72 2.87 3.21
N SER A 145 -0.49 2.82 3.76
CA SER A 145 -0.78 2.20 5.06
C SER A 145 -1.67 0.96 4.94
N HIS A 146 -2.33 0.79 3.78
CA HIS A 146 -3.23 -0.33 3.51
C HIS A 146 -2.78 -1.08 2.25
N ILE A 147 -2.66 -2.40 2.37
CA ILE A 147 -2.36 -3.29 1.24
C ILE A 147 -3.47 -4.32 1.07
N ASN A 148 -3.99 -4.35 -0.14
CA ASN A 148 -4.84 -5.42 -0.62
C ASN A 148 -3.94 -6.49 -1.26
N ILE A 149 -4.21 -7.76 -1.00
CA ILE A 149 -3.45 -8.89 -1.51
C ILE A 149 -4.40 -9.81 -2.26
N ALA A 150 -4.06 -10.17 -3.50
CA ALA A 150 -4.85 -11.14 -4.25
C ALA A 150 -4.85 -12.51 -3.55
N GLY A 151 -6.05 -13.02 -3.29
CA GLY A 151 -6.33 -14.39 -2.88
C GLY A 151 -6.97 -15.16 -4.04
N HIS A 152 -6.71 -16.46 -4.10
CA HIS A 152 -7.23 -17.34 -5.14
C HIS A 152 -7.96 -18.50 -4.44
N PRO A 153 -9.28 -18.42 -4.21
CA PRO A 153 -10.04 -19.46 -3.52
C PRO A 153 -9.91 -20.85 -4.16
N GLU A 154 -9.75 -20.88 -5.49
CA GLU A 154 -9.55 -22.08 -6.30
C GLU A 154 -8.08 -22.50 -6.43
N GLY A 155 -7.15 -21.76 -5.81
CA GLY A 155 -5.71 -21.94 -5.93
C GLY A 155 -5.07 -21.09 -7.04
N ASN A 156 -3.74 -20.99 -7.02
CA ASN A 156 -2.97 -20.25 -8.03
C ASN A 156 -2.03 -21.23 -8.78
N PRO A 157 -2.22 -21.49 -10.09
CA PRO A 157 -1.38 -22.42 -10.83
C PRO A 157 0.06 -21.94 -11.02
N ASP A 158 0.31 -20.62 -10.89
CA ASP A 158 1.64 -20.02 -11.02
C ASP A 158 2.44 -20.03 -9.70
N ASP A 159 1.82 -20.45 -8.59
CA ASP A 159 2.43 -20.48 -7.27
C ASP A 159 2.35 -21.91 -6.71
N PRO A 160 3.49 -22.60 -6.52
CA PRO A 160 3.49 -23.98 -6.05
C PRO A 160 3.04 -24.14 -4.59
N ASP A 161 3.02 -23.06 -3.80
CA ASP A 161 2.58 -23.07 -2.40
C ASP A 161 1.79 -21.79 -2.04
N PRO A 162 0.59 -21.62 -2.63
CA PRO A 162 -0.14 -20.36 -2.59
C PRO A 162 -0.65 -19.98 -1.20
N GLU A 163 -0.92 -20.98 -0.35
CA GLU A 163 -1.31 -20.74 1.04
C GLU A 163 -0.14 -20.19 1.85
N GLN A 164 1.03 -20.83 1.76
CA GLN A 164 2.23 -20.37 2.46
C GLN A 164 2.65 -18.98 1.97
N SER A 165 2.63 -18.74 0.65
CA SER A 165 2.92 -17.44 0.06
C SER A 165 1.95 -16.35 0.57
N LEU A 166 0.64 -16.65 0.65
CA LEU A 166 -0.35 -15.73 1.20
C LEU A 166 -0.09 -15.43 2.68
N ILE A 167 0.14 -16.45 3.51
CA ILE A 167 0.45 -16.30 4.94
C ILE A 167 1.72 -15.47 5.14
N ALA A 168 2.77 -15.70 4.34
CA ALA A 168 4.01 -14.93 4.42
C ALA A 168 3.77 -13.43 4.19
N LYS A 169 2.99 -13.06 3.17
CA LYS A 169 2.63 -11.67 2.88
C LYS A 169 1.80 -11.03 4.00
N LEU A 170 0.85 -11.77 4.58
CA LEU A 170 0.02 -11.28 5.70
C LEU A 170 0.84 -11.08 6.98
N ASN A 171 1.72 -12.03 7.31
CA ASN A 171 2.62 -11.91 8.47
C ASN A 171 3.61 -10.75 8.29
N TRP A 172 4.12 -10.55 7.07
CA TRP A 172 4.97 -9.40 6.76
C TRP A 172 4.20 -8.10 7.01
N ALA A 173 2.97 -7.99 6.51
CA ALA A 173 2.12 -6.81 6.73
C ALA A 173 1.91 -6.50 8.22
N ASP A 174 1.53 -7.52 9.01
CA ASP A 174 1.29 -7.40 10.45
C ASP A 174 2.53 -6.93 11.21
N THR A 175 3.69 -7.57 10.94
CA THR A 175 4.96 -7.24 11.60
C THR A 175 5.48 -5.84 11.25
N HIS A 176 5.05 -5.27 10.12
CA HIS A 176 5.40 -3.91 9.68
C HIS A 176 4.29 -2.88 9.93
N GLY A 177 3.22 -3.25 10.66
CA GLY A 177 2.13 -2.35 11.01
C GLY A 177 1.28 -1.87 9.82
N MET A 178 1.27 -2.63 8.72
CA MET A 178 0.42 -2.34 7.56
C MET A 178 -0.93 -3.05 7.70
N HIS A 179 -2.01 -2.34 7.41
CA HIS A 179 -3.32 -2.95 7.33
C HIS A 179 -3.40 -3.81 6.07
N SER A 180 -3.70 -5.10 6.21
CA SER A 180 -3.84 -6.01 5.06
C SER A 180 -5.27 -6.54 4.90
N ARG A 181 -5.70 -6.72 3.65
CA ARG A 181 -6.95 -7.42 3.30
C ARG A 181 -6.72 -8.35 2.11
N ILE A 182 -7.37 -9.51 2.14
CA ILE A 182 -7.40 -10.43 1.00
C ILE A 182 -8.54 -10.01 0.06
N LEU A 183 -8.26 -9.90 -1.24
CA LEU A 183 -9.27 -9.72 -2.29
C LEU A 183 -9.32 -10.95 -3.18
N THR A 184 -10.54 -11.40 -3.50
CA THR A 184 -10.85 -12.58 -4.31
C THR A 184 -11.91 -12.22 -5.34
#